data_AF-H0EDN6-F1
#
_entry.id   AF-H0EDN6-F1
#
_cell.length_a   1.000
_cell.length_b   1.000
_cell.length_c   1.000
_cell.angle_alpha   90.00
_cell.angle_beta   90.00
_cell.angle_gamma   90.00
#
_symmetry.space_group_name_H-M   'P 1'
#
loop_
_entity.id
_entity.type
_entity.pdbx_description
1 polymer ?
#
loop_
_entity_poly.entity_id
_entity_poly.type
_entity_poly.pdbx_seq_one_letter_code
_entity_poly.pdbx_strand_id
1 'polypeptide(L)'
;MRSEILILAAVGVVHGLPAAEELNRRLNNGLGKTPVLGWNSWNQGGCSAASASVALKTANAFISLGLKDAGYTYINIDDCWTTKSRDSSGNLVPDPSKFPQGMKSLADQIHGLGLKLGLYGDAGTQTCGGYPGSQGHEVQDAKLLASWGVDYWKHDNSINQDPLGKAATTFRPSGASAPVSGQLYPYWAGPLSDGVVVALVAPSGAQTLSVKFADVPGLGSGTFAWTELLSGKTGSGESVSASLGAHDVAVYKVVKK
;
A
#
# COMPACT_ATOMS: atom_id res chain seq x y z
N MET A 1 -50.88 -54.38 20.42
CA MET A 1 -50.05 -53.22 20.81
C MET A 1 -48.88 -53.15 19.84
N ARG A 2 -48.92 -52.19 18.90
CA ARG A 2 -47.86 -51.94 17.92
C ARG A 2 -46.98 -50.82 18.49
N SER A 3 -45.71 -51.11 18.74
CA SER A 3 -44.72 -50.07 19.07
C SER A 3 -44.01 -49.69 17.78
N GLU A 4 -44.27 -48.47 17.31
CA GLU A 4 -43.52 -47.85 16.23
C GLU A 4 -42.25 -47.20 16.83
N ILE A 5 -41.09 -47.59 16.30
CA ILE A 5 -39.80 -46.98 16.63
C ILE A 5 -39.61 -45.77 15.70
N LEU A 6 -39.60 -44.58 16.28
CA LEU A 6 -39.29 -43.34 15.57
C LEU A 6 -37.76 -43.21 15.44
N ILE A 7 -37.22 -43.30 14.22
CA ILE A 7 -35.81 -43.01 13.95
C ILE A 7 -35.70 -41.51 13.63
N LEU A 8 -35.06 -40.75 14.52
CA LEU A 8 -34.68 -39.36 14.26
C LEU A 8 -33.37 -39.37 13.45
N ALA A 9 -33.44 -39.03 12.16
CA ALA A 9 -32.24 -38.75 11.36
C ALA A 9 -31.84 -37.28 11.55
N ALA A 10 -30.74 -37.03 12.25
CA ALA A 10 -30.15 -35.69 12.32
C ALA A 10 -29.44 -35.37 11.01
N VAL A 11 -30.02 -34.48 10.20
CA VAL A 11 -29.36 -33.91 9.01
C VAL A 11 -28.40 -32.83 9.49
N GLY A 12 -27.12 -33.18 9.66
CA GLY A 12 -26.06 -32.21 9.87
C GLY A 12 -25.82 -31.43 8.57
N VAL A 13 -26.12 -30.14 8.57
CA VAL A 13 -25.73 -29.24 7.48
C VAL A 13 -24.21 -29.11 7.52
N VAL A 14 -23.51 -29.80 6.60
CA VAL A 14 -22.09 -29.56 6.38
C VAL A 14 -21.97 -28.18 5.75
N HIS A 15 -21.56 -27.18 6.53
CA HIS A 15 -21.13 -25.90 5.99
C HIS A 15 -19.85 -26.17 5.20
N GLY A 16 -19.98 -26.19 3.87
CA GLY A 16 -18.82 -26.25 2.98
C GLY A 16 -17.87 -25.12 3.33
N LEU A 17 -16.59 -25.46 3.54
CA LEU A 17 -15.54 -24.46 3.66
C LEU A 17 -15.61 -23.57 2.43
N PRO A 18 -15.56 -22.22 2.57
CA PRO A 18 -15.45 -21.36 1.42
C PRO A 18 -14.23 -21.80 0.61
N ALA A 19 -14.42 -22.07 -0.67
CA ALA A 19 -13.33 -22.35 -1.59
C ALA A 19 -12.32 -21.21 -1.47
N ALA A 20 -11.05 -21.54 -1.25
CA ALA A 20 -9.98 -20.55 -1.32
C ALA A 20 -10.07 -19.90 -2.71
N GLU A 21 -10.19 -18.56 -2.75
CA GLU A 21 -10.03 -17.83 -4.00
C GLU A 21 -8.70 -18.27 -4.63
N GLU A 22 -8.76 -18.82 -5.84
CA GLU A 22 -7.54 -19.09 -6.59
C GLU A 22 -6.81 -17.76 -6.74
N LEU A 23 -5.58 -17.71 -6.22
CA LEU A 23 -4.66 -16.62 -6.50
C LEU A 23 -4.50 -16.52 -8.01
N ASN A 24 -5.18 -15.54 -8.62
CA ASN A 24 -5.06 -15.28 -10.03
C ASN A 24 -3.60 -14.98 -10.34
N ARG A 25 -3.03 -15.77 -11.25
CA ARG A 25 -1.66 -15.57 -11.74
C ARG A 25 -1.52 -14.12 -12.22
N ARG A 26 -0.35 -13.53 -12.01
CA ARG A 26 0.00 -12.19 -12.51
C ARG A 26 -0.40 -12.05 -13.99
N LEU A 27 -0.82 -10.86 -14.39
CA LEU A 27 -1.13 -10.53 -15.79
C LEU A 27 0.02 -10.99 -16.69
N ASN A 28 -0.27 -11.82 -17.68
CA ASN A 28 0.72 -12.29 -18.67
C ASN A 28 0.92 -11.23 -19.76
N ASN A 29 1.39 -10.04 -19.36
CA ASN A 29 1.59 -8.89 -20.25
C ASN A 29 3.04 -8.76 -20.76
N GLY A 30 3.87 -9.79 -20.54
CA GLY A 30 5.26 -9.82 -20.97
C GLY A 30 6.24 -9.00 -20.13
N LEU A 31 5.79 -8.25 -19.13
CA LEU A 31 6.63 -7.49 -18.20
C LEU A 31 7.03 -8.32 -16.97
N GLY A 32 8.04 -7.86 -16.22
CA GLY A 32 8.44 -8.47 -14.94
C GLY A 32 8.98 -9.90 -15.03
N LYS A 33 9.49 -10.31 -16.21
CA LYS A 33 10.13 -11.63 -16.40
C LYS A 33 11.41 -11.80 -15.58
N THR A 34 12.10 -10.69 -15.34
CA THR A 34 13.23 -10.59 -14.41
C THR A 34 12.95 -9.45 -13.43
N PRO A 35 13.62 -9.42 -12.26
CA PRO A 35 13.56 -8.27 -11.38
C PRO A 35 13.91 -6.97 -12.11
N VAL A 36 13.18 -5.90 -11.79
CA VAL A 36 13.45 -4.56 -12.31
C VAL A 36 14.71 -4.02 -11.63
N LEU A 37 15.66 -3.52 -12.43
CA LEU A 37 16.89 -2.89 -11.95
C LEU A 37 16.85 -1.38 -12.22
N GLY A 38 17.18 -0.59 -11.22
CA GLY A 38 17.11 0.87 -11.33
C GLY A 38 17.54 1.60 -10.05
N TRP A 39 17.12 2.85 -9.97
CA TRP A 39 17.31 3.74 -8.83
C TRP A 39 15.96 4.30 -8.38
N ASN A 40 15.87 4.68 -7.10
CA ASN A 40 14.73 5.35 -6.53
C ASN A 40 15.18 6.57 -5.70
N SER A 41 14.49 7.70 -5.83
CA SER A 41 14.88 8.97 -5.22
C SER A 41 14.77 9.03 -3.70
N TRP A 42 13.96 8.18 -3.07
CA TRP A 42 13.58 8.32 -1.67
C TRP A 42 14.78 8.28 -0.72
N ASN A 43 15.62 7.25 -0.82
CA ASN A 43 16.76 7.09 0.08
C ASN A 43 17.87 8.11 -0.15
N GLN A 44 17.88 8.80 -1.31
CA GLN A 44 18.86 9.85 -1.59
C GLN A 44 18.52 11.17 -0.90
N GLY A 45 17.24 11.52 -0.78
CA GLY A 45 16.86 12.82 -0.20
C GLY A 45 15.37 13.04 0.03
N GLY A 46 14.56 11.98 0.05
CA GLY A 46 13.10 12.06 0.19
C GLY A 46 12.48 13.07 -0.78
N CYS A 47 11.62 13.95 -0.26
CA CYS A 47 10.96 14.99 -1.07
C CYS A 47 11.90 15.97 -1.78
N SER A 48 13.15 16.14 -1.32
CA SER A 48 14.13 17.05 -1.94
C SER A 48 14.77 16.44 -3.19
N ALA A 49 14.81 15.11 -3.27
CA ALA A 49 15.32 14.37 -4.43
C ALA A 49 14.24 14.14 -5.50
N ALA A 50 12.97 14.42 -5.21
CA ALA A 50 11.86 14.26 -6.14
C ALA A 50 11.77 15.41 -7.16
N SER A 51 12.78 15.56 -8.02
CA SER A 51 12.85 16.65 -9.01
C SER A 51 13.43 16.21 -10.35
N ALA A 52 13.12 16.95 -11.41
CA ALA A 52 13.65 16.70 -12.74
C ALA A 52 15.19 16.79 -12.77
N SER A 53 15.77 17.73 -12.03
CA SER A 53 17.23 17.93 -12.00
C SER A 53 17.96 16.74 -11.39
N VAL A 54 17.47 16.18 -10.29
CA VAL A 54 18.05 15.00 -9.65
C VAL A 54 17.86 13.75 -10.52
N ALA A 55 16.67 13.58 -11.11
CA ALA A 55 16.39 12.46 -12.01
C ALA A 55 17.31 12.48 -13.23
N LEU A 56 17.46 13.61 -13.92
CA LEU A 56 18.34 13.74 -15.09
C LEU A 56 19.83 13.59 -14.73
N LYS A 57 20.27 14.13 -13.58
CA LYS A 57 21.64 13.93 -13.10
C LYS A 57 21.92 12.44 -12.86
N THR A 58 20.97 11.72 -12.27
CA THR A 58 21.09 10.28 -12.01
C THR A 58 21.04 9.47 -13.30
N ALA A 59 20.16 9.83 -14.24
CA ALA A 59 20.07 9.22 -15.56
C ALA A 59 21.39 9.33 -16.34
N ASN A 60 22.02 10.51 -16.33
CA ASN A 60 23.34 10.68 -16.94
C ASN A 60 24.44 9.86 -16.23
N ALA A 61 24.38 9.75 -14.89
CA ALA A 61 25.31 8.91 -14.14
C ALA A 61 25.15 7.41 -14.49
N PHE A 62 23.93 6.95 -14.78
CA PHE A 62 23.71 5.58 -15.25
C PHE A 62 24.45 5.28 -16.55
N ILE A 63 24.55 6.27 -17.44
CA ILE A 63 25.30 6.14 -18.70
C ILE A 63 26.80 6.22 -18.41
N SER A 64 27.27 7.26 -17.71
CA SER A 64 28.70 7.48 -17.52
C SER A 64 29.40 6.40 -16.69
N LEU A 65 28.66 5.76 -15.77
CA LEU A 65 29.16 4.68 -14.93
C LEU A 65 28.90 3.28 -15.51
N GLY A 66 28.30 3.17 -16.71
CA GLY A 66 27.98 1.88 -17.34
C GLY A 66 26.88 1.08 -16.63
N LEU A 67 26.09 1.68 -15.74
CA LEU A 67 25.03 0.99 -15.01
C LEU A 67 23.90 0.55 -15.94
N LYS A 68 23.61 1.33 -16.98
CA LYS A 68 22.66 0.93 -18.02
C LYS A 68 23.08 -0.38 -18.70
N ASP A 69 24.35 -0.50 -19.05
CA ASP A 69 24.90 -1.70 -19.71
C ASP A 69 24.93 -2.90 -18.76
N ALA A 70 25.02 -2.64 -17.45
CA ALA A 70 24.82 -3.65 -16.40
C ALA A 70 23.34 -4.00 -16.15
N GLY A 71 22.40 -3.38 -16.87
CA GLY A 71 20.96 -3.70 -16.83
C GLY A 71 20.10 -2.77 -15.97
N TYR A 72 20.67 -1.76 -15.31
CA TYR A 72 19.91 -0.77 -14.54
C TYR A 72 19.26 0.24 -15.47
N THR A 73 17.94 0.12 -15.70
CA THR A 73 17.26 0.96 -16.71
C THR A 73 16.18 1.87 -16.15
N TYR A 74 15.80 1.75 -14.89
CA TYR A 74 14.68 2.52 -14.32
C TYR A 74 15.16 3.67 -13.43
N ILE A 75 14.69 4.87 -13.71
CA ILE A 75 14.88 6.07 -12.89
C ILE A 75 13.54 6.38 -12.24
N ASN A 76 13.37 5.97 -10.98
CA ASN A 76 12.11 6.10 -10.27
C ASN A 76 12.12 7.31 -9.34
N ILE A 77 11.16 8.20 -9.52
CA ILE A 77 10.89 9.31 -8.60
C ILE A 77 9.83 8.85 -7.62
N ASP A 78 10.16 8.95 -6.33
CA ASP A 78 9.28 8.56 -5.25
C ASP A 78 8.28 9.68 -4.88
N ASP A 79 7.73 9.66 -3.68
CA ASP A 79 6.72 10.62 -3.21
C ASP A 79 7.15 12.10 -3.35
N CYS A 80 6.18 13.00 -3.16
CA CYS A 80 6.35 14.46 -3.17
C CYS A 80 6.64 15.07 -4.55
N TRP A 81 6.34 14.39 -5.65
CA TRP A 81 6.53 14.92 -7.02
C TRP A 81 5.36 15.79 -7.50
N THR A 82 4.17 15.66 -6.90
CA THR A 82 3.00 16.47 -7.24
C THR A 82 2.88 17.73 -6.39
N THR A 83 2.00 18.64 -6.77
CA THR A 83 1.40 19.61 -5.85
C THR A 83 0.56 18.90 -4.77
N LYS A 84 0.18 19.62 -3.72
CA LYS A 84 -0.67 19.10 -2.64
C LYS A 84 -2.14 18.89 -3.03
N SER A 85 -2.55 19.45 -4.16
CA SER A 85 -3.93 19.37 -4.66
C SER A 85 -3.93 19.00 -6.13
N ARG A 86 -4.94 18.21 -6.53
CA ARG A 86 -5.30 17.98 -7.93
C ARG A 86 -5.76 19.28 -8.59
N ASP A 87 -5.72 19.33 -9.92
CA ASP A 87 -6.31 20.44 -10.67
C ASP A 87 -7.86 20.42 -10.62
N SER A 88 -8.50 21.42 -11.24
CA SER A 88 -9.97 21.52 -11.29
C SER A 88 -10.66 20.39 -12.04
N SER A 89 -9.92 19.63 -12.85
CA SER A 89 -10.39 18.43 -13.56
C SER A 89 -10.09 17.14 -12.81
N GLY A 90 -9.52 17.23 -11.60
CA GLY A 90 -9.16 16.09 -10.77
C GLY A 90 -7.85 15.41 -11.17
N ASN A 91 -7.01 16.01 -12.03
CA ASN A 91 -5.73 15.40 -12.43
C ASN A 91 -4.64 15.65 -11.39
N LEU A 92 -3.70 14.71 -11.29
CA LEU A 92 -2.41 14.93 -10.61
C LEU A 92 -1.63 16.03 -11.35
N VAL A 93 -1.00 16.93 -10.59
CA VAL A 93 -0.22 18.03 -11.15
C VAL A 93 1.22 17.91 -10.67
N PRO A 94 2.22 17.70 -11.56
CA PRO A 94 3.63 17.76 -11.18
C PRO A 94 3.94 19.12 -10.55
N ASP A 95 4.70 19.14 -9.45
CA ASP A 95 5.09 20.41 -8.81
C ASP A 95 5.92 21.26 -9.80
N PRO A 96 5.44 22.44 -10.24
CA PRO A 96 6.10 23.23 -11.26
C PRO A 96 7.45 23.78 -10.81
N SER A 97 7.71 23.86 -9.49
CA SER A 97 9.02 24.23 -8.97
C SER A 97 10.06 23.12 -9.14
N LYS A 98 9.62 21.87 -9.13
CA LYS A 98 10.49 20.68 -9.27
C LYS A 98 10.55 20.16 -10.71
N PHE A 99 9.50 20.40 -11.49
CA PHE A 99 9.29 19.93 -12.85
C PHE A 99 8.82 21.09 -13.76
N PRO A 100 9.64 22.14 -13.96
CA PRO A 100 9.23 23.35 -14.69
C PRO A 100 8.86 23.13 -16.16
N GLN A 101 9.31 22.02 -16.76
CA GLN A 101 8.97 21.62 -18.13
C GLN A 101 7.89 20.51 -18.17
N GLY A 102 7.32 20.15 -17.02
CA GLY A 102 6.35 19.07 -16.88
C GLY A 102 6.96 17.67 -16.98
N MET A 103 6.12 16.67 -16.68
CA MET A 103 6.55 15.28 -16.57
C MET A 103 6.87 14.63 -17.92
N LYS A 104 6.11 14.99 -18.98
CA LYS A 104 6.37 14.46 -20.33
C LYS A 104 7.76 14.83 -20.84
N SER A 105 8.19 16.09 -20.66
CA SER A 105 9.54 16.52 -21.06
C SER A 105 10.62 15.70 -20.35
N LEU A 106 10.42 15.39 -19.06
CA LEU A 106 11.34 14.56 -18.30
C LEU A 106 11.38 13.12 -18.82
N ALA A 107 10.22 12.53 -19.10
CA ALA A 107 10.11 11.20 -19.68
C ALA A 107 10.84 11.12 -21.03
N ASP A 108 10.55 12.06 -21.94
CA ASP A 108 11.17 12.12 -23.27
C ASP A 108 12.71 12.20 -23.17
N GLN A 109 13.24 13.00 -22.24
CA GLN A 109 14.69 13.09 -21.99
C GLN A 109 15.30 11.79 -21.44
N ILE A 110 14.64 11.13 -20.49
CA ILE A 110 15.08 9.86 -19.92
C ILE A 110 15.03 8.74 -20.98
N HIS A 111 13.97 8.70 -21.79
CA HIS A 111 13.82 7.77 -22.90
C HIS A 111 14.88 7.99 -23.98
N GLY A 112 15.26 9.24 -24.24
CA GLY A 112 16.36 9.59 -25.15
C GLY A 112 17.71 8.99 -24.74
N LEU A 113 17.91 8.68 -23.45
CA LEU A 113 19.08 7.96 -22.93
C LEU A 113 18.91 6.43 -22.98
N GLY A 114 17.78 5.94 -23.48
CA GLY A 114 17.39 4.52 -23.45
C GLY A 114 17.10 3.99 -22.04
N LEU A 115 16.73 4.88 -21.12
CA LEU A 115 16.29 4.56 -19.77
C LEU A 115 14.76 4.66 -19.69
N LYS A 116 14.18 4.35 -18.53
CA LYS A 116 12.74 4.33 -18.26
C LYS A 116 12.43 5.20 -17.05
N LEU A 117 11.30 5.89 -17.07
CA LEU A 117 10.83 6.75 -15.98
C LEU A 117 9.79 6.00 -15.14
N GLY A 118 10.00 5.97 -13.83
CA GLY A 118 8.99 5.54 -12.87
C GLY A 118 8.51 6.67 -11.98
N LEU A 119 7.23 6.63 -11.61
CA LEU A 119 6.63 7.51 -10.62
C LEU A 119 6.01 6.71 -9.48
N TYR A 120 5.56 7.44 -8.46
CA TYR A 120 4.98 6.93 -7.24
C TYR A 120 3.57 7.47 -7.01
N GLY A 121 2.71 6.65 -6.44
CA GLY A 121 1.48 7.10 -5.79
C GLY A 121 0.98 6.04 -4.84
N ASP A 122 -0.27 6.17 -4.41
CA ASP A 122 -0.81 5.39 -3.30
C ASP A 122 -2.22 4.88 -3.65
N ALA A 123 -2.55 3.65 -3.24
CA ALA A 123 -3.85 2.99 -3.39
C ALA A 123 -4.92 3.58 -2.44
N GLY A 124 -4.88 4.90 -2.32
CA GLY A 124 -5.40 5.66 -1.21
C GLY A 124 -5.82 7.06 -1.60
N THR A 125 -6.46 7.79 -0.68
CA THR A 125 -6.81 9.20 -0.92
C THR A 125 -5.59 10.11 -0.83
N GLN A 126 -4.57 9.71 -0.07
CA GLN A 126 -3.31 10.42 0.10
C GLN A 126 -2.12 9.46 0.08
N THR A 127 -0.96 9.96 -0.32
CA THR A 127 0.32 9.26 -0.18
C THR A 127 0.86 9.30 1.25
N CYS A 128 1.92 8.52 1.51
CA CYS A 128 2.69 8.57 2.77
C CYS A 128 3.05 10.00 3.19
N GLY A 129 3.44 10.85 2.23
CA GLY A 129 3.83 12.25 2.42
C GLY A 129 2.66 13.23 2.40
N GLY A 130 1.41 12.74 2.35
CA GLY A 130 0.19 13.57 2.33
C GLY A 130 0.01 14.33 1.01
N TYR A 131 0.39 13.74 -0.12
CA TYR A 131 0.08 14.23 -1.47
C TYR A 131 -1.15 13.48 -2.02
N PRO A 132 -1.81 13.93 -3.09
CA PRO A 132 -2.98 13.22 -3.62
C PRO A 132 -2.64 11.77 -4.01
N GLY A 133 -3.37 10.80 -3.43
CA GLY A 133 -3.33 9.40 -3.83
C GLY A 133 -4.35 9.10 -4.94
N SER A 134 -4.38 7.88 -5.47
CA SER A 134 -5.16 7.51 -6.67
C SER A 134 -6.52 6.86 -6.40
N GLN A 135 -6.92 6.66 -5.14
CA GLN A 135 -8.20 6.04 -4.82
C GLN A 135 -9.37 6.83 -5.44
N GLY A 136 -10.21 6.14 -6.22
CA GLY A 136 -11.33 6.73 -6.97
C GLY A 136 -10.94 7.48 -8.25
N HIS A 137 -9.65 7.59 -8.55
CA HIS A 137 -9.10 8.22 -9.76
C HIS A 137 -8.21 7.28 -10.57
N GLU A 138 -8.22 5.97 -10.29
CA GLU A 138 -7.23 5.01 -10.80
C GLU A 138 -7.16 5.00 -12.32
N VAL A 139 -8.31 4.99 -13.00
CA VAL A 139 -8.38 5.01 -14.47
C VAL A 139 -7.93 6.37 -15.03
N GLN A 140 -8.25 7.47 -14.36
CA GLN A 140 -7.85 8.82 -14.75
C GLN A 140 -6.34 8.99 -14.63
N ASP A 141 -5.79 8.63 -13.47
CA ASP A 141 -4.37 8.72 -13.16
C ASP A 141 -3.55 7.81 -14.10
N ALA A 142 -3.99 6.57 -14.33
CA ALA A 142 -3.31 5.67 -15.27
C ALA A 142 -3.23 6.25 -16.69
N LYS A 143 -4.32 6.86 -17.19
CA LYS A 143 -4.32 7.53 -18.50
C LYS A 143 -3.40 8.74 -18.54
N LEU A 144 -3.38 9.53 -17.46
CA LEU A 144 -2.53 10.71 -17.35
C LEU A 144 -1.04 10.32 -17.34
N LEU A 145 -0.67 9.34 -16.52
CA LEU A 145 0.68 8.78 -16.46
C LEU A 145 1.13 8.24 -17.82
N ALA A 146 0.25 7.49 -18.50
CA ALA A 146 0.53 6.98 -19.85
C ALA A 146 0.71 8.12 -20.86
N SER A 147 -0.06 9.21 -20.75
CA SER A 147 0.07 10.38 -21.65
C SER A 147 1.41 11.11 -21.52
N TRP A 148 2.08 10.98 -20.37
CA TRP A 148 3.41 11.51 -20.14
C TRP A 148 4.53 10.53 -20.51
N GLY A 149 4.23 9.26 -20.78
CA GLY A 149 5.23 8.23 -21.10
C GLY A 149 5.87 7.59 -19.86
N VAL A 150 5.14 7.46 -18.75
CA VAL A 150 5.63 6.76 -17.55
C VAL A 150 5.67 5.24 -17.79
N ASP A 151 6.77 4.60 -17.40
CA ASP A 151 7.02 3.15 -17.61
C ASP A 151 6.80 2.29 -16.36
N TYR A 152 6.78 2.92 -15.19
CA TYR A 152 6.72 2.23 -13.90
C TYR A 152 5.91 3.02 -12.88
N TRP A 153 5.08 2.32 -12.12
CA TRP A 153 4.27 2.90 -11.06
C TRP A 153 4.51 2.16 -9.74
N LYS A 154 5.19 2.80 -8.79
CA LYS A 154 5.25 2.33 -7.41
C LYS A 154 3.92 2.72 -6.76
N HIS A 155 3.06 1.74 -6.48
CA HIS A 155 1.77 1.97 -5.86
C HIS A 155 1.80 1.53 -4.39
N ASP A 156 1.85 2.51 -3.51
CA ASP A 156 1.91 2.32 -2.06
C ASP A 156 0.55 1.97 -1.47
N ASN A 157 0.54 1.59 -0.20
CA ASN A 157 -0.67 1.37 0.57
C ASN A 157 -0.49 1.94 1.98
N SER A 158 -0.54 3.26 2.11
CA SER A 158 -0.44 3.91 3.42
C SER A 158 -1.60 3.42 4.32
N ILE A 159 -1.28 2.85 5.48
CA ILE A 159 -2.26 2.24 6.38
C ILE A 159 -2.99 3.35 7.17
N ASN A 160 -3.78 4.22 6.52
CA ASN A 160 -4.52 5.34 7.12
C ASN A 160 -5.38 6.13 6.11
N GLN A 161 -6.08 5.44 5.20
CA GLN A 161 -6.73 6.05 4.02
C GLN A 161 -8.00 6.85 4.31
N ASP A 162 -7.87 7.92 5.10
CA ASP A 162 -8.96 8.83 5.38
C ASP A 162 -8.50 10.31 5.40
N PRO A 163 -9.44 11.26 5.48
CA PRO A 163 -9.14 12.68 5.35
C PRO A 163 -8.13 13.24 6.37
N LEU A 164 -7.82 12.55 7.47
CA LEU A 164 -6.78 13.03 8.40
C LEU A 164 -5.37 12.95 7.81
N GLY A 165 -5.12 12.05 6.85
CA GLY A 165 -3.82 11.92 6.18
C GLY A 165 -2.66 11.56 7.11
N LYS A 166 -2.93 10.96 8.28
CA LYS A 166 -1.89 10.59 9.27
C LYS A 166 -1.52 9.11 9.21
N ALA A 167 -0.31 8.82 8.72
CA ALA A 167 0.22 7.46 8.60
C ALA A 167 0.11 6.66 9.91
N ALA A 168 -0.32 5.40 9.82
CA ALA A 168 -0.14 4.48 10.93
C ALA A 168 1.34 4.29 11.23
N THR A 169 1.64 4.13 12.51
CA THR A 169 2.98 3.82 12.99
C THR A 169 2.95 2.54 13.79
N THR A 170 4.11 1.91 13.95
CA THR A 170 4.23 0.71 14.76
C THR A 170 4.00 1.03 16.24
N PHE A 171 3.26 0.19 16.95
CA PHE A 171 3.09 0.28 18.40
C PHE A 171 3.26 -1.08 19.02
N ARG A 172 3.74 -1.15 20.27
CA ARG A 172 3.96 -2.41 20.98
C ARG A 172 2.78 -2.71 21.91
N PRO A 173 1.92 -3.69 21.59
CA PRO A 173 0.88 -4.11 22.52
C PRO A 173 1.47 -4.84 23.73
N SER A 174 0.70 -4.88 24.81
CA SER A 174 1.09 -5.55 26.05
C SER A 174 1.44 -7.02 25.79
N GLY A 175 2.60 -7.46 26.26
CA GLY A 175 3.08 -8.83 26.10
C GLY A 175 3.77 -9.15 24.76
N ALA A 176 3.75 -8.24 23.78
CA ALA A 176 4.50 -8.45 22.53
C ALA A 176 6.01 -8.22 22.72
N SER A 177 6.80 -8.90 21.88
CA SER A 177 8.25 -8.67 21.78
C SER A 177 8.57 -7.24 21.38
N ALA A 178 9.72 -6.71 21.79
CA ALA A 178 10.16 -5.40 21.34
C ALA A 178 10.49 -5.39 19.83
N PRO A 179 10.36 -4.25 19.13
CA PRO A 179 10.82 -4.11 17.76
C PRO A 179 12.32 -4.43 17.62
N VAL A 180 12.67 -5.13 16.55
CA VAL A 180 14.06 -5.46 16.19
C VAL A 180 14.47 -4.61 14.99
N SER A 181 15.63 -3.96 15.09
CA SER A 181 16.14 -3.12 13.99
C SER A 181 16.28 -3.93 12.70
N GLY A 182 15.80 -3.34 11.59
CA GLY A 182 15.79 -4.01 10.28
C GLY A 182 14.69 -5.05 10.09
N GLN A 183 13.82 -5.27 11.08
CA GLN A 183 12.67 -6.17 10.94
C GLN A 183 11.36 -5.39 10.99
N LEU A 184 10.43 -5.77 10.10
CA LEU A 184 9.10 -5.20 10.09
C LEU A 184 8.34 -5.64 11.34
N TYR A 185 7.80 -4.68 12.09
CA TYR A 185 7.07 -4.97 13.31
C TYR A 185 5.61 -5.37 13.02
N PRO A 186 4.98 -6.31 13.76
CA PRO A 186 3.67 -6.86 13.38
C PRO A 186 2.46 -5.96 13.62
N TYR A 187 2.58 -4.94 14.49
CA TYR A 187 1.44 -4.18 14.99
C TYR A 187 1.54 -2.70 14.62
N TRP A 188 0.54 -2.22 13.88
CA TRP A 188 0.46 -0.85 13.37
C TRP A 188 -0.87 -0.22 13.72
N ALA A 189 -0.85 1.05 14.11
CA ALA A 189 -2.07 1.81 14.35
C ALA A 189 -1.92 3.27 13.93
N GLY A 190 -3.02 3.86 13.46
CA GLY A 190 -3.07 5.26 13.03
C GLY A 190 -4.45 5.87 13.29
N PRO A 191 -4.52 7.17 13.65
CA PRO A 191 -5.81 7.84 13.83
C PRO A 191 -6.51 8.02 12.48
N LEU A 192 -7.82 7.83 12.49
CA LEU A 192 -8.77 8.23 11.44
C LEU A 192 -9.68 9.34 11.98
N SER A 193 -10.30 10.12 11.10
CA SER A 193 -11.25 11.19 11.36
C SER A 193 -12.44 10.73 12.20
N ASP A 194 -12.82 9.47 12.09
CA ASP A 194 -13.92 8.84 12.81
C ASP A 194 -13.51 7.59 13.62
N GLY A 195 -12.21 7.33 13.80
CA GLY A 195 -11.77 6.12 14.48
C GLY A 195 -10.26 5.90 14.48
N VAL A 196 -9.86 4.63 14.43
CA VAL A 196 -8.46 4.20 14.38
C VAL A 196 -8.35 3.07 13.36
N VAL A 197 -7.32 3.10 12.52
CA VAL A 197 -6.94 1.95 11.70
C VAL A 197 -5.93 1.10 12.47
N VAL A 198 -6.08 -0.21 12.42
CA VAL A 198 -5.20 -1.19 13.05
C VAL A 198 -4.78 -2.19 11.98
N ALA A 199 -3.48 -2.41 11.79
CA ALA A 199 -3.00 -3.46 10.92
C ALA A 199 -2.15 -4.50 11.67
N LEU A 200 -2.40 -5.75 11.33
CA LEU A 200 -1.67 -6.92 11.79
C LEU A 200 -0.89 -7.46 10.60
N VAL A 201 0.44 -7.50 10.69
CA VAL A 201 1.32 -7.86 9.58
C VAL A 201 2.13 -9.09 9.96
N ALA A 202 2.10 -10.12 9.11
CA ALA A 202 2.92 -11.31 9.23
C ALA A 202 4.16 -11.19 8.30
N PRO A 203 5.30 -10.65 8.78
CA PRO A 203 6.37 -10.19 7.89
C PRO A 203 7.17 -11.32 7.21
N SER A 204 7.09 -12.55 7.69
CA SER A 204 7.92 -13.66 7.19
C SER A 204 7.27 -15.03 7.29
N GLY A 205 6.72 -15.38 8.46
CA GLY A 205 6.06 -16.66 8.71
C GLY A 205 4.56 -16.51 8.90
N ALA A 206 3.82 -17.55 8.49
CA ALA A 206 2.40 -17.66 8.81
C ALA A 206 2.21 -17.68 10.33
N GLN A 207 1.26 -16.89 10.81
CA GLN A 207 1.03 -16.69 12.24
C GLN A 207 -0.37 -16.14 12.51
N THR A 208 -0.87 -16.40 13.72
CA THR A 208 -2.07 -15.74 14.22
C THR A 208 -1.66 -14.56 15.10
N LEU A 209 -2.07 -13.37 14.70
CA LEU A 209 -1.86 -12.14 15.45
C LEU A 209 -3.17 -11.68 16.06
N SER A 210 -3.09 -11.11 17.25
CA SER A 210 -4.25 -10.56 17.95
C SER A 210 -3.84 -9.32 18.71
N VAL A 211 -4.73 -8.33 18.79
CA VAL A 211 -4.50 -7.14 19.61
C VAL A 211 -5.76 -6.71 20.34
N LYS A 212 -5.61 -6.39 21.63
CA LYS A 212 -6.66 -5.80 22.44
C LYS A 212 -6.75 -4.31 22.13
N PHE A 213 -7.95 -3.78 22.00
CA PHE A 213 -8.15 -2.35 21.73
C PHE A 213 -7.66 -1.46 22.88
N ALA A 214 -7.58 -1.98 24.10
CA ALA A 214 -6.95 -1.27 25.22
C ALA A 214 -5.45 -0.99 25.00
N ASP A 215 -4.76 -1.76 24.16
CA ASP A 215 -3.33 -1.58 23.84
C ASP A 215 -3.10 -0.72 22.59
N VAL A 216 -4.15 -0.39 21.85
CA VAL A 216 -4.05 0.34 20.58
C VAL A 216 -4.03 1.84 20.84
N PRO A 217 -3.00 2.59 20.38
CA PRO A 217 -2.96 4.04 20.50
C PRO A 217 -4.20 4.72 19.89
N GLY A 218 -4.78 5.67 20.63
CA GLY A 218 -6.00 6.37 20.21
C GLY A 218 -7.30 5.62 20.53
N LEU A 219 -7.21 4.34 20.91
CA LEU A 219 -8.29 3.59 21.54
C LEU A 219 -8.08 3.54 23.06
N GLY A 220 -8.95 2.80 23.73
CA GLY A 220 -8.89 2.52 25.16
C GLY A 220 -9.65 1.23 25.45
N SER A 221 -9.86 0.93 26.73
CA SER A 221 -10.68 -0.22 27.12
C SER A 221 -12.13 -0.03 26.68
N GLY A 222 -12.74 -1.09 26.14
CA GLY A 222 -14.14 -1.09 25.75
C GLY A 222 -14.43 -1.95 24.52
N THR A 223 -15.71 -2.00 24.16
CA THR A 223 -16.17 -2.68 22.95
C THR A 223 -16.30 -1.68 21.81
N PHE A 224 -15.70 -2.00 20.66
CA PHE A 224 -15.72 -1.18 19.44
C PHE A 224 -16.35 -1.96 18.30
N ALA A 225 -16.89 -1.26 17.31
CA ALA A 225 -17.22 -1.85 16.03
C ALA A 225 -15.99 -1.84 15.13
N TRP A 226 -15.84 -2.86 14.29
CA TRP A 226 -14.73 -2.94 13.36
C TRP A 226 -15.16 -3.46 11.99
N THR A 227 -14.43 -3.02 10.97
CA THR A 227 -14.51 -3.52 9.59
C THR A 227 -13.11 -3.89 9.15
N GLU A 228 -12.90 -5.14 8.74
CA GLU A 228 -11.68 -5.57 8.08
C GLU A 228 -11.74 -5.09 6.62
N LEU A 229 -10.82 -4.20 6.25
CA LEU A 229 -10.88 -3.36 5.06
C LEU A 229 -10.60 -4.13 3.77
N LEU A 230 -9.87 -5.26 3.83
CA LEU A 230 -9.54 -6.04 2.64
C LEU A 230 -10.66 -7.02 2.26
N SER A 231 -11.29 -7.66 3.24
CA SER A 231 -12.36 -8.65 3.07
C SER A 231 -13.78 -8.09 3.25
N GLY A 232 -13.91 -6.87 3.78
CA GLY A 232 -15.19 -6.23 4.09
C GLY A 232 -15.93 -6.83 5.29
N LYS A 233 -15.35 -7.82 5.99
CA LYS A 233 -15.97 -8.44 7.17
C LYS A 233 -16.13 -7.41 8.29
N THR A 234 -17.28 -7.45 8.96
CA THR A 234 -17.57 -6.57 10.10
C THR A 234 -17.73 -7.36 11.38
N GLY A 235 -17.57 -6.69 12.51
CA GLY A 235 -17.84 -7.27 13.82
C GLY A 235 -17.77 -6.24 14.93
N SER A 236 -17.85 -6.71 16.17
CA SER A 236 -17.61 -5.89 17.34
C SER A 236 -17.00 -6.68 18.48
N GLY A 237 -16.22 -6.02 19.32
CA GLY A 237 -15.57 -6.66 20.47
C GLY A 237 -14.52 -5.75 21.10
N GLU A 238 -13.69 -6.34 21.96
CA GLU A 238 -12.59 -5.64 22.67
C GLU A 238 -11.22 -5.89 22.02
N SER A 239 -11.19 -6.64 20.92
CA SER A 239 -9.98 -7.02 20.19
C SER A 239 -10.29 -7.42 18.75
N VAL A 240 -9.24 -7.50 17.94
CA VAL A 240 -9.24 -8.15 16.63
C VAL A 240 -8.16 -9.24 16.58
N SER A 241 -8.39 -10.25 15.75
CA SER A 241 -7.46 -11.36 15.52
C SER A 241 -7.49 -11.76 14.05
N ALA A 242 -6.32 -12.06 13.49
CA ALA A 242 -6.14 -12.52 12.12
C ALA A 242 -5.18 -13.72 12.09
N SER A 243 -5.56 -14.77 11.35
CA SER A 243 -4.62 -15.83 10.95
C SER A 243 -4.10 -15.49 9.57
N LEU A 244 -2.80 -15.20 9.48
CA LEU A 244 -2.16 -14.61 8.32
C LEU A 244 -1.16 -15.59 7.70
N GLY A 245 -1.10 -15.61 6.38
CA GLY A 245 -0.02 -16.27 5.64
C GLY A 245 1.34 -15.59 5.84
N ALA A 246 2.38 -16.17 5.27
CA ALA A 246 3.67 -15.49 5.16
C ALA A 246 3.54 -14.25 4.27
N HIS A 247 4.04 -13.10 4.74
CA HIS A 247 3.97 -11.80 4.07
C HIS A 247 2.54 -11.25 3.89
N ASP A 248 1.62 -11.68 4.74
CA ASP A 248 0.20 -11.32 4.68
C ASP A 248 -0.17 -10.25 5.71
N VAL A 249 -1.30 -9.58 5.51
CA VAL A 249 -1.77 -8.46 6.34
C VAL A 249 -3.29 -8.47 6.50
N ALA A 250 -3.77 -8.15 7.69
CA ALA A 250 -5.16 -7.79 7.92
C ALA A 250 -5.23 -6.34 8.41
N VAL A 251 -6.18 -5.57 7.87
CA VAL A 251 -6.33 -4.14 8.19
C VAL A 251 -7.75 -3.89 8.68
N TYR A 252 -7.89 -3.30 9.86
CA TYR A 252 -9.17 -3.05 10.49
C TYR A 252 -9.39 -1.55 10.65
N LYS A 253 -10.53 -1.03 10.20
CA LYS A 253 -11.08 0.24 10.68
C LYS A 253 -11.87 -0.04 11.95
N VAL A 254 -11.50 0.63 13.04
CA VAL A 254 -12.11 0.48 14.36
C VAL A 254 -12.75 1.80 14.77
N VAL A 255 -14.03 1.76 15.09
CA VAL A 255 -14.83 2.94 15.45
C VAL A 255 -15.57 2.70 16.77
N LYS A 256 -15.80 3.78 17.52
CA LYS A 256 -16.69 3.70 18.69
C LYS A 256 -18.10 3.32 18.23
N LYS A 257 -18.77 2.49 19.03
CA LYS A 257 -20.20 2.24 18.87
C LYS A 257 -21.01 3.49 19.17
#